data_AF-A0A1X4I3R6-F1
#
_entry.id   AF-A0A1X4I3R6-F1
#
_cell.length_a   1.000
_cell.length_b   1.000
_cell.length_c   1.000
_cell.angle_alpha   90.00
_cell.angle_beta   90.00
_cell.angle_gamma   90.00
#
_symmetry.space_group_name_H-M   'P 1'
#
loop_
_entity.id
_entity.type
_entity.pdbx_description
1 polymer ?
#
loop_
_entity_poly.entity_id
_entity_poly.type
_entity_poly.pdbx_seq_one_letter_code
_entity_poly.pdbx_strand_id
1 'polypeptide(L)'
;MQNVPDPARELLAAVLEALDIPHPATAGGAEAHDRILNDRVTHVVVALRSVLDDEPLMDVQWTTAYLREQLAKHPATGYVTANQAQAALAAGKSWSEAVTLPTGEGQ
;
A
#
# COMPACT_ATOMS: atom_id res chain seq x y z
N MET A 1 -19.70 23.98 -0.35
CA MET A 1 -18.79 22.85 -0.13
C MET A 1 -17.65 23.02 -1.11
N GLN A 2 -16.41 23.21 -0.65
CA GLN A 2 -15.27 23.37 -1.55
C GLN A 2 -14.75 21.97 -1.90
N ASN A 3 -14.73 21.64 -3.20
CA ASN A 3 -14.21 20.36 -3.67
C ASN A 3 -12.69 20.42 -3.83
N VAL A 4 -12.01 19.32 -3.52
CA VAL A 4 -10.60 19.13 -3.85
C VAL A 4 -10.46 19.10 -5.39
N PRO A 5 -9.56 19.91 -5.99
CA PRO A 5 -9.28 19.86 -7.43
C PRO A 5 -8.81 18.49 -7.88
N ASP A 6 -9.16 18.08 -9.10
CA ASP A 6 -8.92 16.70 -9.57
C ASP A 6 -7.44 16.26 -9.50
N PRO A 7 -6.44 17.07 -9.91
CA PRO A 7 -5.03 16.66 -9.77
C PRO A 7 -4.63 16.39 -8.31
N ALA A 8 -5.09 17.22 -7.38
CA ALA A 8 -4.83 17.04 -5.95
C ALA A 8 -5.57 15.84 -5.38
N ARG A 9 -6.80 15.58 -5.84
CA ARG A 9 -7.59 14.40 -5.45
C ARG A 9 -6.90 13.11 -5.89
N GLU A 10 -6.41 13.05 -7.11
CA GLU A 10 -5.72 11.87 -7.64
C GLU A 10 -4.40 11.59 -6.90
N LEU A 11 -3.63 12.65 -6.59
CA LEU A 11 -2.44 12.52 -5.75
C LEU A 11 -2.79 12.00 -4.35
N LEU A 12 -3.81 12.57 -3.69
CA LEU A 12 -4.25 12.13 -2.38
C LEU A 12 -4.77 10.68 -2.40
N ALA A 13 -5.42 10.25 -3.48
CA ALA A 13 -5.83 8.86 -3.65
C ALA A 13 -4.63 7.92 -3.76
N ALA A 14 -3.57 8.30 -4.49
CA ALA A 14 -2.34 7.52 -4.56
C ALA A 14 -1.58 7.50 -3.21
N VAL A 15 -1.57 8.60 -2.46
CA VAL A 15 -1.03 8.63 -1.09
C VAL A 15 -1.82 7.72 -0.17
N LEU A 16 -3.15 7.73 -0.25
CA LEU A 16 -3.98 6.84 0.54
C LEU A 16 -3.72 5.38 0.18
N GLU A 17 -3.64 5.03 -1.11
CA GLU A 17 -3.27 3.70 -1.57
C GLU A 17 -1.91 3.25 -1.01
N ALA A 18 -0.93 4.16 -0.95
CA ALA A 18 0.39 3.87 -0.41
C ALA A 18 0.36 3.49 1.08
N LEU A 19 -0.48 4.16 1.87
CA LEU A 19 -0.51 4.07 3.33
C LEU A 19 -1.54 3.07 3.87
N ASP A 20 -2.69 2.95 3.20
CA ASP A 20 -3.81 2.11 3.61
C ASP A 20 -3.63 0.67 3.12
N ILE A 21 -2.54 0.03 3.58
CA ILE A 21 -2.27 -1.37 3.28
C ILE A 21 -2.93 -2.29 4.32
N PRO A 22 -3.36 -3.50 3.95
CA PRO A 22 -4.07 -4.38 4.86
C PRO A 22 -3.27 -4.76 6.12
N HIS A 23 -3.93 -4.80 7.28
CA HIS A 23 -3.26 -5.18 8.52
C HIS A 23 -2.87 -6.68 8.52
N PRO A 24 -1.66 -7.05 8.98
CA PRO A 24 -1.20 -8.43 9.04
C PRO A 24 -1.93 -9.23 10.14
N ALA A 25 -2.10 -10.53 9.93
CA ALA A 25 -2.71 -11.44 10.89
C ALA A 25 -1.75 -11.91 12.00
N THR A 26 -0.44 -11.82 11.78
CA THR A 26 0.60 -12.38 12.68
C THR A 26 1.77 -11.44 12.87
N ALA A 27 2.54 -11.64 13.94
CA ALA A 27 3.79 -10.91 14.17
C ALA A 27 4.82 -11.11 13.05
N GLY A 28 4.94 -12.33 12.49
CA GLY A 28 5.79 -12.57 11.32
C GLY A 28 5.30 -11.83 10.07
N GLY A 29 3.98 -11.70 9.91
CA GLY A 29 3.38 -10.85 8.88
C GLY A 29 3.64 -9.36 9.11
N ALA A 30 3.75 -8.92 10.38
CA ALA A 30 4.06 -7.54 10.73
C ALA A 30 5.43 -7.09 10.22
N GLU A 31 6.46 -7.94 10.30
CA GLU A 31 7.78 -7.60 9.74
C GLU A 31 7.75 -7.37 8.22
N ALA A 32 6.97 -8.18 7.49
CA ALA A 32 6.81 -8.02 6.04
C ALA A 32 5.97 -6.77 5.70
N HIS A 33 4.87 -6.58 6.42
CA HIS A 33 4.02 -5.38 6.34
C HIS A 33 4.83 -4.10 6.55
N ASP A 34 5.63 -4.03 7.62
CA ASP A 34 6.38 -2.84 8.00
C ASP A 34 7.45 -2.49 6.96
N ARG A 35 8.13 -3.51 6.40
CA ARG A 35 9.07 -3.31 5.29
C ARG A 35 8.39 -2.70 4.07
N ILE A 36 7.25 -3.27 3.66
CA ILE A 36 6.48 -2.80 2.50
C ILE A 36 5.98 -1.37 2.74
N LEU A 37 5.43 -1.10 3.92
CA LEU A 37 4.95 0.23 4.28
C LEU A 37 6.09 1.25 4.24
N ASN A 38 7.26 0.91 4.78
CA ASN A 38 8.42 1.80 4.78
C ASN A 38 8.91 2.13 3.36
N ASP A 39 8.95 1.15 2.46
CA ASP A 39 9.28 1.36 1.05
C ASP A 39 8.25 2.30 0.37
N ARG A 40 6.95 2.05 0.59
CA ARG A 40 5.86 2.86 0.02
C ARG A 40 5.87 4.29 0.57
N VAL A 41 6.09 4.47 1.87
CA VAL A 41 6.19 5.78 2.53
C VAL A 41 7.36 6.59 1.97
N THR A 42 8.49 5.95 1.67
CA THR A 42 9.64 6.63 1.06
C THR A 42 9.25 7.30 -0.25
N HIS A 43 8.52 6.60 -1.12
CA HIS A 43 8.04 7.15 -2.39
C HIS A 43 6.98 8.24 -2.22
N VAL A 44 6.08 8.10 -1.22
CA VAL A 44 5.13 9.16 -0.86
C VAL A 44 5.85 10.44 -0.47
N VAL A 45 6.88 10.34 0.39
CA VAL A 45 7.65 11.51 0.84
C VAL A 45 8.34 12.19 -0.34
N VAL A 46 8.93 11.43 -1.27
CA VAL A 46 9.55 11.98 -2.50
C VAL A 46 8.51 12.72 -3.35
N ALA A 47 7.36 12.10 -3.61
CA ALA A 47 6.28 12.69 -4.40
C ALA A 47 5.75 13.98 -3.76
N LEU A 48 5.48 13.97 -2.45
CA LEU A 48 4.97 15.14 -1.75
C LEU A 48 5.98 16.29 -1.71
N ARG A 49 7.27 16.00 -1.51
CA ARG A 49 8.32 17.02 -1.59
C ARG A 49 8.38 17.65 -2.97
N SER A 50 8.27 16.86 -4.04
CA SER A 50 8.28 17.38 -5.41
C SER A 50 7.08 18.29 -5.71
N VAL A 51 5.89 17.98 -5.18
CA VAL A 51 4.67 18.78 -5.41
C VAL A 51 4.64 20.04 -4.56
N LEU A 52 5.22 20.00 -3.36
CA LEU A 52 5.28 21.11 -2.43
C LEU A 52 6.49 22.04 -2.67
N ASP A 53 7.35 21.73 -3.63
CA ASP A 53 8.43 22.61 -4.06
C ASP A 53 7.84 23.89 -4.68
N ASP A 54 8.47 25.03 -4.42
CA ASP A 54 8.09 26.33 -5.01
C ASP A 54 8.41 26.37 -6.52
N GLU A 55 9.40 25.58 -6.97
CA GLU A 55 9.80 25.44 -8.37
C GLU A 55 9.80 23.95 -8.78
N PRO A 56 8.62 23.31 -8.88
CA PRO A 56 8.53 21.89 -9.15
C PRO A 56 9.00 21.58 -10.58
N LEU A 57 9.91 20.62 -10.70
CA LEU A 57 10.42 20.18 -12.01
C LEU A 57 9.34 19.49 -12.86
N MET A 58 8.35 18.87 -12.22
CA MET A 58 7.28 18.09 -12.84
C MET A 58 5.93 18.49 -12.26
N ASP A 59 4.87 18.37 -13.05
CA ASP A 59 3.52 18.66 -12.57
C ASP A 59 2.96 17.57 -11.63
N VAL A 60 1.80 17.86 -11.03
CA VAL A 60 1.13 16.96 -10.09
C VAL A 60 0.71 15.66 -10.75
N GLN A 61 0.31 15.70 -12.03
CA GLN A 61 -0.12 14.53 -12.78
C GLN A 61 1.06 13.57 -13.02
N TRP A 62 2.20 14.08 -13.44
CA TRP A 62 3.43 13.32 -13.60
C TRP A 62 3.88 12.72 -12.27
N THR A 63 3.88 13.52 -11.20
CA THR A 63 4.25 13.05 -9.86
C THR A 63 3.32 11.95 -9.35
N THR A 64 2.02 12.05 -9.65
CA THR A 64 1.02 11.02 -9.31
C THR A 64 1.28 9.73 -10.09
N ALA A 65 1.57 9.83 -11.40
CA ALA A 65 1.91 8.68 -12.23
C ALA A 65 3.20 7.98 -11.74
N TYR A 66 4.22 8.76 -11.40
CA TYR A 66 5.44 8.27 -10.77
C TYR A 66 5.14 7.49 -9.48
N LEU A 67 4.34 8.06 -8.57
CA LEU A 67 4.00 7.38 -7.32
C LEU A 67 3.31 6.04 -7.59
N ARG A 68 2.30 6.01 -8.47
CA ARG A 68 1.60 4.76 -8.85
C ARG A 68 2.54 3.70 -9.42
N GLU A 69 3.49 4.12 -10.26
CA GLU A 69 4.52 3.20 -10.79
C GLU A 69 5.37 2.59 -9.66
N GLN A 70 5.75 3.38 -8.65
CA GLN A 70 6.48 2.86 -7.50
C GLN A 70 5.60 1.93 -6.65
N LEU A 71 4.32 2.27 -6.42
CA LEU A 71 3.41 1.39 -5.67
C LEU A 71 3.22 0.03 -6.35
N ALA A 72 3.23 -0.02 -7.69
CA ALA A 72 3.18 -1.27 -8.45
C ALA A 72 4.43 -2.13 -8.25
N LYS A 73 5.60 -1.53 -8.01
CA LYS A 73 6.85 -2.24 -7.69
C LYS A 73 6.91 -2.76 -6.25
N HIS A 74 6.08 -2.20 -5.36
CA HIS A 74 6.01 -2.53 -3.94
C HIS A 74 4.60 -2.99 -3.55
N PRO A 75 4.10 -4.12 -4.08
CA PRO A 75 2.74 -4.58 -3.81
C PRO A 75 2.55 -4.92 -2.32
N ALA A 76 1.35 -4.64 -1.79
CA ALA A 76 0.96 -4.98 -0.42
C ALA A 76 0.62 -6.47 -0.26
N THR A 77 1.56 -7.34 -0.60
CA THR A 77 1.43 -8.80 -0.59
C THR A 77 2.60 -9.44 0.16
N GLY A 78 2.61 -10.77 0.28
CA GLY A 78 3.69 -11.50 0.98
C GLY A 78 3.48 -11.66 2.49
N TYR A 79 2.28 -11.35 3.00
CA TYR A 79 1.80 -11.72 4.33
C TYR A 79 0.31 -12.04 4.29
N VAL A 80 -0.16 -12.82 5.27
CA VAL A 80 -1.61 -13.05 5.45
C VAL A 80 -2.21 -11.87 6.20
N THR A 81 -3.30 -11.32 5.67
CA THR A 81 -4.01 -10.20 6.30
C THR A 81 -4.97 -10.69 7.39
N ALA A 82 -5.28 -9.84 8.37
CA ALA A 82 -6.25 -10.15 9.42
C ALA A 82 -7.61 -10.54 8.82
N ASN A 83 -8.05 -9.86 7.76
CA ASN A 83 -9.29 -10.18 7.05
C ASN A 83 -9.24 -11.56 6.38
N GLN A 84 -8.13 -11.92 5.75
CA GLN A 84 -7.94 -13.25 5.16
C GLN A 84 -7.97 -14.35 6.22
N ALA A 85 -7.28 -14.15 7.35
CA ALA A 85 -7.27 -15.09 8.46
C ALA A 85 -8.67 -15.25 9.07
N GLN A 86 -9.41 -14.15 9.27
CA GLN A 86 -10.78 -14.19 9.77
C GLN A 86 -11.73 -14.91 8.81
N ALA A 87 -11.61 -14.68 7.51
CA ALA A 87 -12.40 -15.39 6.50
C ALA A 87 -12.10 -16.90 6.49
N ALA A 88 -10.83 -17.28 6.66
CA ALA A 88 -10.41 -18.68 6.77
C ALA A 88 -10.99 -19.36 8.01
N LEU A 89 -10.98 -18.69 9.16
CA LEU A 89 -11.59 -19.19 10.40
C LEU A 89 -13.12 -19.34 10.25
N ALA A 90 -13.78 -18.37 9.62
CA ALA A 90 -15.21 -18.44 9.33
C ALA A 90 -15.56 -19.61 8.40
N ALA A 91 -14.62 -20.04 7.55
CA ALA A 91 -14.74 -21.22 6.70
C ALA A 91 -14.38 -22.54 7.41
N GLY A 92 -14.11 -22.52 8.72
CA GLY A 92 -13.84 -23.71 9.54
C GLY A 92 -12.39 -24.18 9.55
N LYS A 93 -11.45 -23.40 9.00
CA LYS A 93 -10.02 -23.71 9.07
C LYS A 93 -9.48 -23.52 10.48
N SER A 94 -8.45 -24.27 10.83
CA SER A 94 -7.67 -24.03 12.05
C SER A 94 -6.86 -22.73 11.95
N TRP A 95 -6.40 -22.22 13.08
CA TRP A 95 -5.54 -21.02 13.10
C TRP A 95 -4.27 -21.19 12.28
N SER A 96 -3.58 -22.34 12.37
CA SER A 96 -2.37 -22.61 11.61
C SER A 96 -2.61 -22.57 10.10
N GLU A 97 -3.73 -23.14 9.63
CA GLU A 97 -4.14 -23.06 8.23
C GLU A 97 -4.56 -21.65 7.81
N ALA A 98 -5.19 -20.89 8.70
CA ALA A 98 -5.66 -19.54 8.44
C ALA A 98 -4.53 -18.53 8.25
N VAL A 99 -3.37 -18.73 8.89
CA VAL A 99 -2.22 -17.81 8.81
C VAL A 99 -1.06 -18.32 7.97
N THR A 100 -1.20 -19.51 7.37
CA THR A 100 -0.23 -20.00 6.40
C THR A 100 -0.39 -19.21 5.12
N LEU A 101 0.70 -18.56 4.68
CA LEU A 101 0.76 -17.93 3.37
C LEU A 101 0.42 -18.97 2.29
N PRO A 102 -0.49 -18.68 1.35
CA PRO A 102 -0.72 -19.57 0.22
C PRO A 102 0.63 -19.80 -0.48
N THR A 103 1.07 -21.06 -0.57
CA THR A 103 2.21 -21.42 -1.41
C THR A 103 1.83 -21.07 -2.85
N GLY A 104 2.48 -20.05 -3.42
CA GLY A 104 2.22 -19.61 -4.77
C GLY A 104 2.62 -20.68 -5.78
N GLU A 105 1.64 -21.34 -6.40
CA GLU A 105 1.76 -21.70 -7.80
C GLU A 105 1.52 -20.39 -8.59
N GLY A 106 2.59 -19.77 -9.07
CA GLY A 106 2.54 -18.59 -9.95
C GLY A 106 2.87 -17.27 -9.25
N GLN A 107 4.16 -17.06 -8.97
CA GLN A 107 4.78 -15.73 -8.99
C GLN A 107 5.51 -15.58 -10.33
#